data_AF-A0A915AWH0-F1
#
_entry.id   AF-A0A915AWH0-F1
#
_cell.length_a   1.000
_cell.length_b   1.000
_cell.length_c   1.000
_cell.angle_alpha   90.00
_cell.angle_beta   90.00
_cell.angle_gamma   90.00
#
_symmetry.space_group_name_H-M   'P 1'
#
loop_
_entity.id
_entity.type
_entity.pdbx_description
1 polymer ?
#
loop_
_entity_poly.entity_id
_entity_poly.type
_entity_poly.pdbx_seq_one_letter_code
_entity_poly.pdbx_strand_id
1 'polypeptide(L)'
;MGEKQKIPHEVIRSSIVGARTKLLKSRGLTIIGNQRLQDASSEPSWASYIRGVLALYPHSVDSDMVIESTIPIGGGLSSSAAVELATLFLLRQLTDLIDDDGMRREDCAVLCRRAENLFAHVPCGIMDQMVVCLADKDHALKIDCWNLTTESIPLRASEDTAFLVTDCGVRHKLACSEYSSRRKSVEDALKKLDKKSWRNIQEEAIIANSCILEKAQVEHALHVVSETRRAEEAANALLDNNLLKFGQLMNESHISLRDRYRVSCAELDELVKLALSVDGVFGSR
;
A
#
# COMPACT_ATOMS: atom_id res chain seq x y z
N MET A 1 -21.70 29.04 -13.92
CA MET A 1 -22.04 27.60 -14.06
C MET A 1 -20.82 26.93 -14.63
N GLY A 2 -20.02 26.27 -13.78
CA GLY A 2 -18.78 25.63 -14.18
C GLY A 2 -19.05 24.29 -14.86
N GLU A 3 -18.44 24.08 -16.03
CA GLU A 3 -18.46 22.81 -16.75
C GLU A 3 -17.83 21.71 -15.90
N LYS A 4 -18.60 20.66 -15.61
CA LYS A 4 -18.08 19.42 -15.03
C LYS A 4 -17.21 18.73 -16.08
N GLN A 5 -15.91 18.67 -15.79
CA GLN A 5 -14.93 17.91 -16.56
C GLN A 5 -15.34 16.43 -16.54
N LYS A 6 -15.72 15.87 -17.69
CA LYS A 6 -16.03 14.44 -17.83
C LYS A 6 -14.75 13.62 -17.66
N ILE A 7 -14.71 12.78 -16.63
CA ILE A 7 -13.70 11.74 -16.47
C ILE A 7 -13.95 10.70 -17.58
N PRO A 8 -12.95 10.29 -18.38
CA PRO A 8 -13.15 9.27 -19.39
C PRO A 8 -13.43 7.91 -18.72
N HIS A 9 -14.56 7.29 -19.05
CA HIS A 9 -14.85 5.91 -18.69
C HIS A 9 -14.05 4.98 -19.61
N GLU A 10 -13.07 4.27 -19.07
CA GLU A 10 -12.35 3.22 -19.80
C GLU A 10 -13.03 1.87 -19.50
N VAL A 11 -13.72 1.33 -20.50
CA VAL A 11 -14.35 0.00 -20.39
C VAL A 11 -13.30 -1.05 -20.71
N ILE A 12 -12.89 -1.85 -19.72
CA ILE A 12 -12.10 -3.05 -19.98
C ILE A 12 -13.04 -4.12 -20.56
N ARG A 13 -12.86 -4.42 -21.84
CA ARG A 13 -13.39 -5.65 -22.44
C ARG A 13 -12.30 -6.71 -22.38
N SER A 14 -12.39 -7.64 -21.44
CA SER A 14 -11.54 -8.83 -21.40
C SER A 14 -12.37 -10.05 -21.78
N SER A 15 -12.41 -10.39 -23.07
CA SER A 15 -12.90 -11.69 -23.51
C SER A 15 -11.79 -12.72 -23.28
N ILE A 16 -11.89 -13.54 -22.23
CA ILE A 16 -11.00 -14.68 -22.05
C ILE A 16 -11.72 -15.89 -22.66
N VAL A 17 -11.52 -16.08 -23.96
CA VAL A 17 -12.02 -17.27 -24.67
C VAL A 17 -11.31 -18.48 -24.09
N GLY A 18 -12.02 -19.27 -23.28
CA GLY A 18 -11.61 -20.60 -22.87
C GLY A 18 -11.41 -21.47 -24.11
N ALA A 19 -10.16 -21.79 -24.43
CA ALA A 19 -9.85 -22.62 -25.60
C ALA A 19 -9.71 -24.10 -25.18
N ARG A 20 -10.74 -24.90 -25.49
CA ARG A 20 -10.50 -26.16 -26.22
C ARG A 20 -10.28 -25.81 -27.69
N THR A 21 -9.23 -26.38 -28.27
CA THR A 21 -8.53 -25.98 -29.49
C THR A 21 -9.38 -25.94 -30.78
N LYS A 22 -9.29 -24.85 -31.57
CA LYS A 22 -8.93 -24.88 -33.00
C LYS A 22 -8.62 -23.48 -33.56
N LEU A 23 -7.49 -23.39 -34.26
CA LEU A 23 -6.94 -22.23 -34.98
C LEU A 23 -7.96 -21.56 -35.90
N LEU A 24 -8.04 -20.22 -35.85
CA LEU A 24 -8.19 -19.34 -37.01
C LEU A 24 -7.62 -17.95 -36.68
N LYS A 25 -6.74 -17.46 -37.57
CA LYS A 25 -5.92 -16.25 -37.43
C LYS A 25 -6.74 -14.98 -37.62
N SER A 26 -6.79 -14.09 -36.61
CA SER A 26 -6.73 -12.64 -36.80
C SER A 26 -6.50 -11.91 -35.48
N ARG A 27 -5.35 -11.21 -35.39
CA ARG A 27 -4.97 -10.12 -34.48
C ARG A 27 -5.71 -10.04 -33.11
N GLY A 28 -5.08 -10.60 -32.07
CA GLY A 28 -5.43 -10.40 -30.67
C GLY A 28 -4.84 -11.50 -29.80
N LEU A 29 -4.06 -11.13 -28.78
CA LEU A 29 -3.27 -12.01 -27.90
C LEU A 29 -4.11 -13.15 -27.28
N THR A 30 -3.59 -14.38 -27.30
CA THR A 30 -4.12 -15.54 -26.58
C THR A 30 -3.20 -15.83 -25.38
N ILE A 31 -3.73 -15.87 -24.16
CA ILE A 31 -2.98 -16.29 -22.97
C ILE A 31 -3.27 -17.76 -22.71
N ILE A 32 -2.25 -18.62 -22.88
CA ILE A 32 -2.27 -20.04 -22.49
C ILE A 32 -1.29 -20.20 -21.33
N GLY A 33 -1.69 -20.97 -20.32
CA GLY A 33 -0.91 -21.26 -19.12
C GLY A 33 0.50 -21.81 -19.41
N ASN A 34 1.42 -21.39 -18.55
CA ASN A 34 2.84 -21.74 -18.45
C ASN A 34 3.77 -21.32 -19.62
N GLN A 35 4.53 -20.24 -19.33
CA GLN A 35 5.75 -19.72 -19.98
C GLN A 35 5.65 -18.77 -21.19
N ARG A 36 5.64 -17.46 -20.92
CA ARG A 36 6.82 -16.57 -21.02
C ARG A 36 6.41 -15.15 -20.59
N LEU A 37 6.94 -14.73 -19.44
CA LEU A 37 6.98 -13.35 -18.96
C LEU A 37 7.83 -12.53 -19.93
N GLN A 38 7.21 -11.91 -20.93
CA GLN A 38 7.76 -10.80 -21.70
C GLN A 38 6.69 -10.37 -22.71
N ASP A 39 5.80 -9.48 -22.30
CA ASP A 39 5.34 -8.46 -23.24
C ASP A 39 6.25 -7.25 -23.06
N ALA A 40 6.89 -6.92 -24.17
CA ALA A 40 7.87 -5.86 -24.28
C ALA A 40 7.17 -4.48 -24.24
N SER A 41 7.81 -3.55 -23.53
CA SER A 41 7.78 -2.10 -23.80
C SER A 41 6.47 -1.30 -23.62
N SER A 42 5.81 -1.38 -22.46
CA SER A 42 4.97 -0.26 -22.00
C SER A 42 4.96 -0.17 -20.48
N GLU A 43 4.93 1.04 -19.93
CA GLU A 43 4.68 1.25 -18.50
C GLU A 43 3.47 0.41 -18.04
N PRO A 44 3.49 -0.15 -16.82
CA PRO A 44 2.37 -0.91 -16.30
C PRO A 44 1.12 -0.02 -16.29
N SER A 45 0.12 -0.40 -17.11
CA SER A 45 -1.19 0.25 -17.12
C SER A 45 -1.96 -0.08 -15.85
N TRP A 46 -3.00 0.69 -15.51
CA TRP A 46 -3.90 0.34 -14.40
C TRP A 46 -4.54 -1.06 -14.54
N ALA A 47 -4.70 -1.56 -15.77
CA ALA A 47 -5.18 -2.92 -16.03
C ALA A 47 -4.20 -4.01 -15.53
N SER A 48 -2.94 -3.68 -15.24
CA SER A 48 -1.96 -4.63 -14.68
C SER A 48 -2.38 -5.16 -13.31
N TYR A 49 -3.03 -4.33 -12.50
CA TYR A 49 -3.56 -4.74 -11.19
C TYR A 49 -4.60 -5.87 -11.34
N ILE A 50 -5.55 -5.68 -12.25
CA ILE A 50 -6.62 -6.65 -12.55
C ILE A 50 -6.06 -7.91 -13.19
N ARG A 51 -5.17 -7.75 -14.18
CA ARG A 51 -4.52 -8.88 -14.86
C ARG A 51 -3.73 -9.74 -13.89
N GLY A 52 -3.06 -9.12 -12.92
CA GLY A 52 -2.32 -9.86 -11.89
C GLY A 52 -3.23 -10.68 -11.00
N VAL A 53 -4.36 -10.13 -10.58
CA VAL A 53 -5.37 -10.87 -9.80
C VAL A 53 -5.94 -12.02 -10.62
N LEU A 54 -6.37 -11.77 -11.87
CA LEU A 54 -6.88 -12.82 -12.77
C LEU A 54 -5.87 -13.93 -13.02
N ALA A 55 -4.59 -13.59 -13.20
CA ALA A 55 -3.54 -14.56 -13.46
C ALA A 55 -3.16 -15.42 -12.22
N LEU A 56 -3.38 -14.90 -11.01
CA LEU A 56 -3.15 -15.62 -9.76
C LEU A 56 -4.41 -16.33 -9.24
N TYR A 57 -5.58 -16.01 -9.79
CA TYR A 57 -6.84 -16.65 -9.43
C TYR A 57 -6.93 -18.07 -10.04
N PRO A 58 -7.29 -19.11 -9.27
CA PRO A 58 -7.21 -20.50 -9.74
C PRO A 58 -8.29 -20.87 -10.78
N HIS A 59 -9.34 -20.07 -10.92
CA HIS A 59 -10.45 -20.33 -11.83
C HIS A 59 -10.48 -19.32 -12.98
N SER A 60 -10.89 -19.80 -14.16
CA SER A 60 -11.17 -18.90 -15.28
C SER A 60 -12.59 -18.37 -15.18
N VAL A 61 -12.73 -17.06 -15.30
CA VAL A 61 -14.01 -16.36 -15.31
C VAL A 61 -14.09 -15.58 -16.62
N ASP A 62 -15.17 -15.79 -17.38
CA ASP A 62 -15.48 -14.98 -18.56
C ASP A 62 -16.57 -13.98 -18.18
N SER A 63 -16.23 -12.70 -18.19
CA SER A 63 -17.15 -11.64 -17.76
C SER A 63 -16.72 -10.28 -18.31
N ASP A 64 -17.71 -9.42 -18.55
CA ASP A 64 -17.49 -7.99 -18.75
C ASP A 64 -17.52 -7.28 -17.39
N MET A 65 -16.51 -6.47 -17.09
CA MET A 65 -16.38 -5.76 -15.81
C MET A 65 -16.33 -4.26 -16.03
N VAL A 66 -17.11 -3.52 -15.24
CA VAL A 66 -17.05 -2.06 -15.17
C VAL A 66 -16.58 -1.68 -13.77
N ILE A 67 -15.54 -0.85 -13.69
CA ILE A 67 -14.96 -0.39 -12.43
C ILE A 67 -15.20 1.11 -12.31
N GLU A 68 -15.82 1.48 -11.20
CA GLU A 68 -15.96 2.87 -10.76
C GLU A 68 -15.26 3.02 -9.41
N SER A 69 -14.53 4.11 -9.23
CA SER A 69 -13.82 4.39 -7.98
C SER A 69 -13.92 5.88 -7.66
N THR A 70 -14.16 6.17 -6.39
CA THR A 70 -14.11 7.52 -5.83
C THR A 70 -12.74 7.83 -5.22
N ILE A 71 -11.82 6.85 -5.17
CA ILE A 71 -10.48 7.03 -4.62
C ILE A 71 -9.64 7.80 -5.64
N PRO A 72 -9.05 8.96 -5.27
CA PRO A 72 -8.20 9.73 -6.17
C PRO A 72 -7.02 8.89 -6.67
N ILE A 73 -6.93 8.71 -7.99
CA ILE A 73 -5.88 7.92 -8.61
C ILE A 73 -4.51 8.53 -8.31
N GLY A 74 -3.61 7.71 -7.76
CA GLY A 74 -2.27 8.15 -7.39
C GLY A 74 -2.24 9.11 -6.19
N GLY A 75 -3.35 9.30 -5.46
CA GLY A 75 -3.42 10.19 -4.29
C GLY A 75 -2.75 9.67 -3.02
N GLY A 76 -2.04 8.54 -3.08
CA GLY A 76 -1.46 7.92 -1.88
C GLY A 76 -2.48 7.26 -0.97
N LEU A 77 -3.73 7.05 -1.45
CA LEU A 77 -4.85 6.45 -0.72
C LEU A 77 -5.18 5.03 -1.23
N SER A 78 -4.14 4.28 -1.63
CA SER A 78 -4.23 2.85 -1.94
C SER A 78 -5.27 2.46 -3.01
N SER A 79 -5.42 3.28 -4.06
CA SER A 79 -6.36 3.00 -5.16
C SER A 79 -6.06 1.69 -5.90
N SER A 80 -4.79 1.26 -5.96
CA SER A 80 -4.40 -0.03 -6.56
C SER A 80 -4.92 -1.21 -5.73
N ALA A 81 -4.61 -1.24 -4.44
CA ALA A 81 -5.08 -2.28 -3.52
C ALA A 81 -6.61 -2.40 -3.50
N ALA A 82 -7.34 -1.28 -3.57
CA ALA A 82 -8.79 -1.28 -3.67
C ALA A 82 -9.30 -1.99 -4.94
N VAL A 83 -8.71 -1.72 -6.10
CA VAL A 83 -9.08 -2.36 -7.37
C VAL A 83 -8.69 -3.84 -7.39
N GLU A 84 -7.52 -4.19 -6.85
CA GLU A 84 -7.08 -5.59 -6.75
C GLU A 84 -8.06 -6.42 -5.93
N LEU A 85 -8.44 -5.95 -4.75
CA LEU A 85 -9.33 -6.67 -3.85
C LEU A 85 -10.78 -6.65 -4.32
N ALA A 86 -11.26 -5.55 -4.91
CA ALA A 86 -12.58 -5.53 -5.54
C ALA A 86 -12.67 -6.57 -6.67
N THR A 87 -11.61 -6.70 -7.48
CA THR A 87 -11.51 -7.72 -8.53
C THR A 87 -11.51 -9.12 -7.91
N LEU A 88 -10.67 -9.37 -6.92
CA LEU A 88 -10.58 -10.70 -6.28
C LEU A 88 -11.92 -11.10 -5.65
N PHE A 89 -12.57 -10.19 -4.93
CA PHE A 89 -13.87 -10.47 -4.32
C PHE A 89 -14.94 -10.71 -5.38
N LEU A 90 -14.99 -9.94 -6.47
CA LEU A 90 -15.90 -10.20 -7.59
C LEU A 90 -15.69 -11.61 -8.17
N LEU A 91 -14.44 -12.00 -8.42
CA LEU A 91 -14.13 -13.34 -8.94
C LEU A 91 -14.59 -14.44 -7.99
N ARG A 92 -14.35 -14.27 -6.69
CA ARG A 92 -14.84 -15.20 -5.66
C ARG A 92 -16.36 -15.30 -5.64
N GLN A 93 -17.08 -14.20 -5.90
CA GLN A 93 -18.54 -14.26 -6.02
C GLN A 93 -18.97 -15.03 -7.27
N LEU A 94 -18.31 -14.79 -8.41
CA LEU A 94 -18.67 -15.40 -9.69
C LEU A 94 -18.39 -16.90 -9.77
N THR A 95 -17.55 -17.42 -8.88
CA THR A 95 -17.24 -18.86 -8.79
C THR A 95 -17.77 -19.53 -7.53
N ASP A 96 -18.65 -18.86 -6.77
CA ASP A 96 -19.24 -19.38 -5.52
C ASP A 96 -18.19 -19.79 -4.46
N LEU A 97 -17.09 -19.05 -4.35
CA LEU A 97 -15.99 -19.33 -3.41
C LEU A 97 -15.86 -18.31 -2.27
N ILE A 98 -16.86 -17.46 -2.03
CA ILE A 98 -16.76 -16.44 -0.98
C ILE A 98 -16.54 -17.09 0.40
N ASP A 99 -17.26 -18.17 0.70
CA ASP A 99 -17.28 -18.82 2.02
C ASP A 99 -16.81 -20.29 2.03
N ASP A 100 -16.69 -20.94 0.86
CA ASP A 100 -16.52 -22.40 0.76
C ASP A 100 -15.08 -22.86 0.50
N ASP A 101 -14.16 -21.95 0.15
CA ASP A 101 -12.78 -22.32 -0.22
C ASP A 101 -11.77 -22.29 0.94
N GLY A 102 -12.20 -21.85 2.13
CA GLY A 102 -11.37 -21.73 3.33
C GLY A 102 -10.28 -20.65 3.24
N MET A 103 -10.27 -19.82 2.20
CA MET A 103 -9.31 -18.73 2.04
C MET A 103 -9.70 -17.56 2.94
N ARG A 104 -8.79 -17.18 3.84
CA ARG A 104 -9.06 -16.07 4.75
C ARG A 104 -8.91 -14.73 4.05
N ARG A 105 -9.43 -13.67 4.67
CA ARG A 105 -9.25 -12.30 4.18
C ARG A 105 -7.77 -11.89 4.13
N GLU A 106 -6.94 -12.39 5.04
CA GLU A 106 -5.49 -12.18 5.01
C GLU A 106 -4.84 -12.84 3.79
N ASP A 107 -5.28 -14.03 3.41
CA ASP A 107 -4.80 -14.73 2.23
C ASP A 107 -5.17 -13.94 0.95
N CYS A 108 -6.34 -13.30 0.95
CA CYS A 108 -6.77 -12.41 -0.13
C CYS A 108 -5.84 -11.20 -0.26
N ALA A 109 -5.48 -10.58 0.86
CA ALA A 109 -4.53 -9.47 0.88
C ALA A 109 -3.13 -9.91 0.38
N VAL A 110 -2.66 -11.09 0.78
CA VAL A 110 -1.37 -11.65 0.34
C VAL A 110 -1.36 -11.94 -1.16
N LEU A 111 -2.47 -12.46 -1.71
CA LEU A 111 -2.61 -12.69 -3.16
C LEU A 111 -2.57 -11.37 -3.93
N CYS A 112 -3.33 -10.35 -3.50
CA CYS A 112 -3.37 -9.05 -4.17
C CYS A 112 -2.02 -8.33 -4.11
N ARG A 113 -1.35 -8.33 -2.95
CA ARG A 113 0.03 -7.84 -2.85
C ARG A 113 0.95 -8.56 -3.83
N ARG A 114 0.81 -9.88 -3.99
CA ARG A 114 1.61 -10.66 -4.95
C ARG A 114 1.28 -10.26 -6.40
N ALA A 115 0.02 -9.98 -6.72
CA ALA A 115 -0.40 -9.46 -8.03
C ALA A 115 0.28 -8.10 -8.31
N GLU A 116 0.25 -7.18 -7.34
CA GLU A 116 0.87 -5.85 -7.46
C GLU A 116 2.38 -5.95 -7.75
N ASN A 117 3.09 -6.77 -6.96
CA ASN A 117 4.53 -6.98 -7.12
C ASN A 117 4.90 -7.59 -8.49
N LEU A 118 4.15 -8.59 -8.95
CA LEU A 118 4.51 -9.35 -10.15
C LEU A 118 4.06 -8.68 -11.46
N PHE A 119 2.89 -8.04 -11.46
CA PHE A 119 2.24 -7.55 -12.69
C PHE A 119 2.24 -6.03 -12.82
N ALA A 120 2.17 -5.30 -11.70
CA ALA A 120 2.33 -3.84 -11.70
C ALA A 120 3.78 -3.41 -11.41
N HIS A 121 4.66 -4.35 -11.05
CA HIS A 121 6.07 -4.11 -10.73
C HIS A 121 6.30 -3.09 -9.61
N VAL A 122 5.34 -2.99 -8.69
CA VAL A 122 5.45 -2.12 -7.51
C VAL A 122 5.88 -2.99 -6.32
N PRO A 123 7.09 -2.80 -5.76
CA PRO A 123 7.61 -3.64 -4.69
C PRO A 123 6.98 -3.33 -3.32
N CYS A 124 5.65 -3.22 -3.23
CA CYS A 124 4.93 -2.74 -2.06
C CYS A 124 5.01 -3.70 -0.85
N GLY A 125 4.68 -3.14 0.32
CA GLY A 125 4.44 -3.90 1.55
C GLY A 125 3.06 -4.57 1.56
N ILE A 126 2.60 -5.04 2.72
CA ILE A 126 1.29 -5.74 2.85
C ILE A 126 0.18 -4.85 3.44
N MET A 127 0.54 -3.63 3.88
CA MET A 127 -0.34 -2.75 4.67
C MET A 127 -1.63 -2.41 3.93
N ASP A 128 -1.53 -1.87 2.72
CA ASP A 128 -2.67 -1.39 1.92
C ASP A 128 -3.72 -2.48 1.70
N GLN A 129 -3.30 -3.64 1.21
CA GLN A 129 -4.19 -4.77 1.00
C GLN A 129 -4.81 -5.30 2.31
N MET A 130 -4.05 -5.32 3.41
CA MET A 130 -4.57 -5.77 4.71
C MET A 130 -5.65 -4.83 5.24
N VAL A 131 -5.41 -3.51 5.19
CA VAL A 131 -6.39 -2.51 5.66
C VAL A 131 -7.66 -2.58 4.83
N VAL A 132 -7.56 -2.65 3.49
CA VAL A 132 -8.73 -2.78 2.61
C VAL A 132 -9.53 -4.07 2.89
N CYS A 133 -8.86 -5.17 3.25
CA CYS A 133 -9.53 -6.43 3.57
C CYS A 133 -10.18 -6.47 4.96
N LEU A 134 -9.52 -5.91 5.97
CA LEU A 134 -9.75 -6.27 7.38
C LEU A 134 -10.21 -5.11 8.26
N ALA A 135 -10.10 -3.87 7.79
CA ALA A 135 -10.49 -2.73 8.61
C ALA A 135 -12.01 -2.70 8.82
N ASP A 136 -12.41 -2.50 10.07
CA ASP A 136 -13.80 -2.29 10.45
C ASP A 136 -14.14 -0.80 10.42
N LYS A 137 -15.44 -0.52 10.24
CA LYS A 137 -15.95 0.85 10.36
C LYS A 137 -15.59 1.43 11.73
N ASP A 138 -15.15 2.69 11.75
CA ASP A 138 -14.81 3.44 12.97
C ASP A 138 -13.65 2.81 13.79
N HIS A 139 -12.79 2.01 13.15
CA HIS A 139 -11.62 1.40 13.77
C HIS A 139 -10.35 1.66 12.93
N ALA A 140 -9.23 1.83 13.62
CA ALA A 140 -7.91 1.67 13.04
C ALA A 140 -7.49 0.21 13.14
N LEU A 141 -6.63 -0.24 12.23
CA LEU A 141 -6.13 -1.59 12.20
C LEU A 141 -4.63 -1.58 12.52
N LYS A 142 -4.25 -2.09 13.71
CA LYS A 142 -2.85 -2.38 14.01
C LYS A 142 -2.48 -3.69 13.34
N ILE A 143 -1.44 -3.64 12.51
CA ILE A 143 -0.96 -4.80 11.75
C ILE A 143 0.46 -5.12 12.19
N ASP A 144 0.64 -6.34 12.67
CA ASP A 144 1.96 -6.92 12.82
C ASP A 144 2.40 -7.50 11.46
N CYS A 145 3.26 -6.79 10.74
CA CYS A 145 3.75 -7.21 9.42
C CYS A 145 4.68 -8.43 9.43
N TRP A 146 5.10 -8.95 10.60
CA TRP A 146 5.97 -10.13 10.69
C TRP A 146 5.19 -11.44 10.62
N ASN A 147 4.10 -11.54 11.39
CA ASN A 147 3.25 -12.73 11.50
C ASN A 147 1.83 -12.52 10.94
N LEU A 148 1.54 -11.31 10.45
CA LEU A 148 0.26 -10.88 9.91
C LEU A 148 -0.89 -10.90 10.93
N THR A 149 -0.60 -10.85 12.24
CA THR A 149 -1.64 -10.69 13.26
C THR A 149 -2.18 -9.26 13.25
N THR A 150 -3.47 -9.12 13.51
CA THR A 150 -4.14 -7.82 13.53
C THR A 150 -4.84 -7.57 14.87
N GLU A 151 -4.94 -6.30 15.22
CA GLU A 151 -5.70 -5.82 16.37
C GLU A 151 -6.55 -4.64 15.90
N SER A 152 -7.87 -4.73 16.12
CA SER A 152 -8.81 -3.67 15.80
C SER A 152 -8.84 -2.66 16.95
N ILE A 153 -8.53 -1.40 16.64
CA ILE A 153 -8.44 -0.32 17.62
C ILE A 153 -9.58 0.65 17.38
N PRO A 154 -10.58 0.76 18.29
CA PRO A 154 -11.69 1.68 18.12
C PRO A 154 -11.20 3.12 18.02
N LEU A 155 -11.58 3.81 16.94
CA LEU A 155 -11.37 5.25 16.82
C LEU A 155 -12.50 5.94 17.58
N ARG A 156 -12.22 6.29 18.84
CA ARG A 156 -13.13 7.08 19.68
C ARG A 156 -13.12 8.57 19.29
N ALA A 157 -13.20 8.84 17.99
CA ALA A 157 -13.42 10.19 17.50
C ALA A 157 -14.75 10.68 18.11
N SER A 158 -14.68 11.71 18.94
CA SER A 158 -15.88 12.43 19.37
C SER A 158 -16.44 13.23 18.19
N GLU A 159 -17.65 13.77 18.32
CA GLU A 159 -18.20 14.72 17.34
C GLU A 159 -17.26 15.91 17.06
N ASP A 160 -16.34 16.20 17.99
CA ASP A 160 -15.39 17.30 17.93
C ASP A 160 -14.02 16.93 17.35
N THR A 161 -13.79 15.68 16.94
CA THR A 161 -12.50 15.24 16.36
C THR A 161 -12.68 14.56 15.02
N ALA A 162 -11.83 14.91 14.05
CA ALA A 162 -11.81 14.28 12.74
C ALA A 162 -10.38 14.07 12.25
N PHE A 163 -10.20 13.08 11.36
CA PHE A 163 -9.00 12.95 10.54
C PHE A 163 -9.19 13.76 9.26
N LEU A 164 -8.31 14.75 9.04
CA LEU A 164 -8.30 15.54 7.81
C LEU A 164 -7.21 15.02 6.87
N VAL A 165 -7.61 14.52 5.70
CA VAL A 165 -6.68 14.14 4.64
C VAL A 165 -6.54 15.31 3.67
N THR A 166 -5.31 15.81 3.49
CA THR A 166 -5.02 16.93 2.58
C THR A 166 -4.12 16.46 1.44
N ASP A 167 -4.64 16.48 0.23
CA ASP A 167 -3.86 16.18 -0.98
C ASP A 167 -3.02 17.40 -1.39
N CYS A 168 -1.69 17.25 -1.44
CA CYS A 168 -0.79 18.32 -1.88
C CYS A 168 -0.89 18.64 -3.37
N GLY A 169 -1.59 17.80 -4.16
CA GLY A 169 -1.77 17.98 -5.60
C GLY A 169 -0.52 17.72 -6.44
N VAL A 170 0.62 17.41 -5.82
CA VAL A 170 1.88 17.13 -6.50
C VAL A 170 2.11 15.62 -6.55
N ARG A 171 2.56 15.14 -7.71
CA ARG A 171 2.95 13.74 -7.96
C ARG A 171 4.31 13.73 -8.62
N HIS A 172 5.35 13.37 -7.88
CA HIS A 172 6.67 13.19 -8.48
C HIS A 172 6.72 11.84 -9.21
N LYS A 173 7.02 11.85 -10.52
CA LYS A 173 7.20 10.63 -11.35
C LYS A 173 8.23 9.65 -10.77
N LEU A 174 9.09 10.12 -9.85
CA LEU A 174 10.15 9.36 -9.21
C LEU A 174 9.68 8.50 -8.01
N ALA A 175 8.44 8.64 -7.54
CA ALA A 175 7.97 7.99 -6.31
C ALA A 175 8.22 6.46 -6.28
N CYS A 176 7.95 5.75 -7.39
CA CYS A 176 8.22 4.31 -7.48
C CYS A 176 9.73 3.97 -7.44
N SER A 177 10.58 4.83 -8.03
CA SER A 177 12.03 4.64 -8.05
C SER A 177 12.68 4.94 -6.69
N GLU A 178 12.20 5.99 -6.00
CA GLU A 178 12.69 6.36 -4.68
C GLU A 178 12.24 5.35 -3.63
N TYR A 179 10.99 4.88 -3.69
CA TYR A 179 10.51 3.80 -2.85
C TYR A 179 11.41 2.55 -2.96
N SER A 180 11.67 2.11 -4.20
CA SER A 180 12.54 0.95 -4.46
C SER A 180 13.97 1.17 -3.94
N SER A 181 14.49 2.38 -4.07
CA SER A 181 15.80 2.78 -3.54
C SER A 181 15.83 2.72 -2.01
N ARG A 182 14.81 3.23 -1.32
CA ARG A 182 14.73 3.20 0.16
C ARG A 182 14.63 1.78 0.68
N ARG A 183 13.79 0.95 0.07
CA ARG A 183 13.67 -0.48 0.39
C ARG A 183 15.02 -1.18 0.25
N LYS A 184 15.69 -1.02 -0.89
CA LYS A 184 17.03 -1.58 -1.11
C LYS A 184 18.04 -1.09 -0.08
N SER A 185 18.02 0.19 0.25
CA SER A 185 18.93 0.77 1.25
C SER A 185 18.83 0.09 2.61
N VAL A 186 17.61 -0.18 3.09
CA VAL A 186 17.42 -0.82 4.40
C VAL A 186 17.60 -2.34 4.33
N GLU A 187 17.33 -2.98 3.19
CA GLU A 187 17.64 -4.40 2.98
C GLU A 187 19.16 -4.66 2.93
N ASP A 188 19.91 -3.79 2.27
CA ASP A 188 21.38 -3.91 2.20
C ASP A 188 22.04 -3.62 3.57
N ALA A 189 21.47 -2.70 4.35
CA ALA A 189 21.89 -2.47 5.72
C ALA A 189 21.62 -3.69 6.63
N LEU A 190 20.47 -4.37 6.51
CA LEU A 190 20.21 -5.63 7.23
C LEU A 190 21.24 -6.72 6.91
N LYS A 191 21.61 -6.87 5.63
CA LYS A 191 22.62 -7.85 5.20
C LYS A 191 23.98 -7.54 5.83
N LYS A 192 24.40 -6.27 5.84
CA LYS A 192 25.66 -5.83 6.45
C LYS A 192 25.69 -6.10 7.96
N LEU A 193 24.54 -5.98 8.64
CA LEU A 193 24.40 -6.27 10.08
C LEU A 193 24.21 -7.76 10.39
N ASP A 194 24.15 -8.63 9.38
CA ASP A 194 23.82 -10.06 9.49
C ASP A 194 22.49 -10.30 10.26
N LYS A 195 21.45 -9.56 9.87
CA LYS A 195 20.10 -9.66 10.46
C LYS A 195 19.07 -9.98 9.39
N LYS A 196 18.02 -10.69 9.80
CA LYS A 196 16.89 -11.07 8.93
C LYS A 196 15.75 -10.04 8.92
N SER A 197 15.68 -9.18 9.94
CA SER A 197 14.58 -8.24 10.13
C SER A 197 14.96 -7.09 11.05
N TRP A 198 14.38 -5.92 10.80
CA TRP A 198 14.51 -4.74 11.66
C TRP A 198 13.73 -4.84 12.97
N ARG A 199 12.74 -5.74 13.05
CA ARG A 199 11.77 -5.83 14.16
C ARG A 199 12.39 -5.80 15.56
N ASN A 200 13.49 -6.54 15.76
CA ASN A 200 14.11 -6.73 17.08
C ASN A 200 15.47 -6.03 17.18
N ILE A 201 15.76 -5.08 16.29
CA ILE A 201 17.01 -4.31 16.31
C ILE A 201 16.75 -3.02 17.07
N GLN A 202 17.63 -2.70 18.02
CA GLN A 202 17.58 -1.44 18.78
C GLN A 202 18.45 -0.37 18.12
N GLU A 203 18.17 0.91 18.38
CA GLU A 203 18.91 2.04 17.82
C GLU A 203 20.41 2.00 18.19
N GLU A 204 20.73 1.59 19.41
CA GLU A 204 22.11 1.49 19.91
C GLU A 204 22.91 0.46 19.11
N ALA A 205 22.28 -0.62 18.66
CA ALA A 205 22.93 -1.64 17.83
C ALA A 205 23.26 -1.09 16.43
N ILE A 206 22.44 -0.18 15.90
CA ILE A 206 22.71 0.49 14.62
C ILE A 206 23.88 1.46 14.79
N ILE A 207 23.87 2.27 15.85
CA ILE A 207 24.92 3.26 16.14
C ILE A 207 26.27 2.55 16.38
N ALA A 208 26.29 1.46 17.16
CA ALA A 208 27.50 0.69 17.43
C ALA A 208 28.12 0.08 16.16
N ASN A 209 27.31 -0.17 15.13
CA ASN A 209 27.72 -0.72 13.84
C ASN A 209 27.71 0.32 12.72
N SER A 210 27.72 1.62 13.03
CA SER A 210 27.64 2.67 12.03
C SER A 210 28.83 2.68 11.07
N CYS A 211 29.99 2.15 11.49
CA CYS A 211 31.22 2.12 10.68
C CYS A 211 31.14 1.16 9.48
N ILE A 212 30.26 0.16 9.52
CA ILE A 212 30.05 -0.79 8.41
C ILE A 212 28.88 -0.39 7.49
N LEU A 213 28.15 0.67 7.85
CA LEU A 213 27.00 1.18 7.12
C LEU A 213 27.33 2.49 6.41
N GLU A 214 26.64 2.77 5.31
CA GLU A 214 26.68 4.10 4.70
C GLU A 214 25.88 5.10 5.55
N LYS A 215 26.23 6.39 5.50
CA LYS A 215 25.52 7.42 6.27
C LYS A 215 24.01 7.41 6.04
N ALA A 216 23.57 7.26 4.79
CA ALA A 216 22.16 7.16 4.45
C ALA A 216 21.52 5.89 5.03
N GLN A 217 22.23 4.76 5.01
CA GLN A 217 21.76 3.50 5.58
C GLN A 217 21.54 3.59 7.09
N VAL A 218 22.44 4.28 7.81
CA VAL A 218 22.28 4.55 9.25
C VAL A 218 20.99 5.32 9.51
N GLU A 219 20.77 6.44 8.81
CA GLU A 219 19.56 7.25 9.00
C GLU A 219 18.28 6.50 8.62
N HIS A 220 18.28 5.78 7.51
CA HIS A 220 17.13 4.99 7.09
C HIS A 220 16.81 3.87 8.09
N ALA A 221 17.82 3.20 8.63
CA ALA A 221 17.64 2.16 9.65
C ALA A 221 17.10 2.72 10.97
N LEU A 222 17.63 3.86 11.43
CA LEU A 222 17.15 4.56 12.62
C LEU A 222 15.69 5.00 12.46
N HIS A 223 15.30 5.49 11.27
CA HIS A 223 13.90 5.73 10.96
C HIS A 223 13.06 4.46 11.13
N VAL A 224 13.42 3.35 10.47
CA VAL A 224 12.62 2.12 10.51
C VAL A 224 12.41 1.58 11.94
N VAL A 225 13.47 1.55 12.75
CA VAL A 225 13.38 1.07 14.14
C VAL A 225 12.56 2.02 15.01
N SER A 226 12.84 3.32 14.94
CA SER A 226 12.11 4.31 15.73
C SER A 226 10.63 4.40 15.32
N GLU A 227 10.32 4.25 14.04
CA GLU A 227 8.95 4.27 13.51
C GLU A 227 8.16 3.02 13.91
N THR A 228 8.82 1.85 13.96
CA THR A 228 8.19 0.62 14.47
C THR A 228 7.77 0.80 15.93
N ARG A 229 8.66 1.34 16.78
CA ARG A 229 8.32 1.67 18.17
C ARG A 229 7.21 2.72 18.26
N ARG A 230 7.29 3.76 17.44
CA ARG A 230 6.31 4.86 17.41
C ARG A 230 4.91 4.40 17.01
N ALA A 231 4.81 3.46 16.07
CA ALA A 231 3.53 2.87 15.67
C ALA A 231 2.89 2.08 16.82
N GLU A 232 3.69 1.32 17.58
CA GLU A 232 3.23 0.62 18.79
C GLU A 232 2.73 1.62 19.85
N GLU A 233 3.50 2.68 20.11
CA GLU A 233 3.11 3.75 21.04
C GLU A 233 1.85 4.50 20.58
N ALA A 234 1.70 4.73 19.28
CA ALA A 234 0.54 5.40 18.70
C ALA A 234 -0.73 4.53 18.83
N ALA A 235 -0.61 3.22 18.60
CA ALA A 235 -1.69 2.27 18.84
C ALA A 235 -2.17 2.29 20.31
N ASN A 236 -1.23 2.27 21.26
CA ASN A 236 -1.56 2.38 22.68
C ASN A 236 -2.20 3.73 23.02
N ALA A 237 -1.69 4.82 22.46
CA ALA A 237 -2.28 6.15 22.65
C ALA A 237 -3.73 6.22 22.13
N LEU A 238 -4.06 5.56 21.01
CA LEU A 238 -5.44 5.47 20.52
C LEU A 238 -6.33 4.64 21.45
N LEU A 239 -5.85 3.49 21.94
CA LEU A 239 -6.58 2.65 22.90
C LEU A 239 -6.93 3.41 24.19
N ASP A 240 -5.99 4.21 24.68
CA ASP A 240 -6.13 5.08 25.85
C ASP A 240 -6.91 6.37 25.58
N ASN A 241 -7.32 6.61 24.31
CA ASN A 241 -7.93 7.87 23.86
C ASN A 241 -7.07 9.12 24.13
N ASN A 242 -5.74 8.95 24.16
CA ASN A 242 -4.77 10.03 24.36
C ASN A 242 -4.38 10.67 23.02
N LEU A 243 -5.30 11.47 22.48
CA LEU A 243 -5.14 12.11 21.17
C LEU A 243 -3.98 13.12 21.12
N LEU A 244 -3.66 13.76 22.25
CA LEU A 244 -2.49 14.64 22.37
C LEU A 244 -1.19 13.86 22.14
N LYS A 245 -1.03 12.70 22.80
CA LYS A 245 0.15 11.85 22.58
C LYS A 245 0.16 11.27 21.18
N PHE A 246 -0.98 10.83 20.66
CA PHE A 246 -1.08 10.34 19.29
C PHE A 246 -0.65 11.40 18.26
N GLY A 247 -1.13 12.63 18.39
CA GLY A 247 -0.74 13.75 17.53
C GLY A 247 0.75 14.11 17.64
N GLN A 248 1.32 14.10 18.84
CA GLN A 248 2.78 14.27 19.02
C GLN A 248 3.56 13.19 18.28
N LEU A 249 3.13 11.92 18.36
CA LEU A 249 3.76 10.82 17.65
C LEU A 249 3.61 10.97 16.12
N MET A 250 2.50 11.48 15.62
CA MET A 250 2.36 11.83 14.19
C MET A 250 3.40 12.87 13.76
N ASN A 251 3.58 13.93 14.54
CA ASN A 251 4.56 14.98 14.23
C ASN A 251 5.99 14.43 14.22
N GLU A 252 6.33 13.59 15.20
CA GLU A 252 7.64 12.93 15.27
C GLU A 252 7.85 11.95 14.09
N SER A 253 6.78 11.27 13.64
CA SER A 253 6.80 10.43 12.43
C SER A 253 7.14 11.27 11.19
N HIS A 254 6.47 12.41 11.01
CA HIS A 254 6.73 13.32 9.90
C HIS A 254 8.19 13.80 9.87
N ILE A 255 8.70 14.27 11.01
CA ILE A 255 10.10 14.70 11.15
C ILE A 255 11.06 13.57 10.77
N SER A 256 10.78 12.34 11.23
CA SER A 256 11.59 11.17 10.90
C SER A 256 11.54 10.84 9.39
N LEU A 257 10.37 10.91 8.76
CA LEU A 257 10.21 10.70 7.32
C LEU A 257 10.91 11.77 6.48
N ARG A 258 10.88 13.03 6.92
CA ARG A 258 11.52 14.15 6.24
C ARG A 258 13.04 14.11 6.39
N ASP A 259 13.54 14.02 7.62
CA ASP A 259 14.95 14.27 7.92
C ASP A 259 15.81 13.00 7.82
N ARG A 260 15.27 11.87 8.31
CA ARG A 260 15.98 10.58 8.33
C ARG A 260 15.70 9.75 7.09
N TYR A 261 14.43 9.45 6.82
CA TYR A 261 14.04 8.59 5.68
C TYR A 261 14.05 9.32 4.34
N ARG A 262 13.95 10.65 4.37
CA ARG A 262 14.00 11.55 3.21
C ARG A 262 13.01 11.15 2.12
N VAL A 263 11.73 11.03 2.52
CA VAL A 263 10.61 10.74 1.62
C VAL A 263 9.51 11.81 1.67
N SER A 264 9.72 12.90 2.39
CA SER A 264 8.86 14.09 2.31
C SER A 264 9.28 15.00 1.15
N CYS A 265 8.50 16.05 0.90
CA CYS A 265 8.81 17.11 -0.06
C CYS A 265 8.36 18.47 0.50
N ALA A 266 8.76 19.55 -0.17
CA ALA A 266 8.47 20.91 0.30
C ALA A 266 6.97 21.18 0.45
N GLU A 267 6.15 20.61 -0.43
CA GLU A 267 4.70 20.75 -0.41
C GLU A 267 4.08 20.04 0.81
N LEU A 268 4.53 18.82 1.11
CA LEU A 268 4.07 18.08 2.30
C LEU A 268 4.54 18.77 3.59
N ASP A 269 5.80 19.21 3.63
CA ASP A 269 6.36 19.91 4.78
C ASP A 269 5.62 21.22 5.08
N GLU A 270 5.25 21.99 4.05
CA GLU A 270 4.47 23.21 4.23
C GLU A 270 3.02 22.91 4.67
N LEU A 271 2.39 21.86 4.14
CA LEU A 271 1.05 21.45 4.60
C LEU A 271 1.05 21.06 6.08
N VAL A 272 2.04 20.28 6.52
CA VAL A 272 2.17 19.91 7.94
C VAL A 272 2.42 21.14 8.80
N LYS A 273 3.31 22.04 8.38
CA LYS A 273 3.57 23.30 9.09
C LYS A 273 2.30 24.16 9.21
N LEU A 274 1.52 24.29 8.14
CA LEU A 274 0.26 25.03 8.15
C LEU A 274 -0.76 24.38 9.08
N ALA A 275 -0.93 23.06 9.01
CA ALA A 275 -1.83 22.33 9.90
C ALA A 275 -1.48 22.55 11.38
N LEU A 276 -0.19 22.46 11.73
CA LEU A 276 0.30 22.66 13.10
C LEU A 276 0.22 24.11 13.60
N SER A 277 -0.05 25.08 12.72
CA SER A 277 -0.28 26.48 13.11
C SER A 277 -1.72 26.77 13.54
N VAL A 278 -2.64 25.82 13.35
CA VAL A 278 -4.07 25.98 13.64
C VAL A 278 -4.38 25.44 15.03
N ASP A 279 -5.00 26.28 15.87
CA ASP A 279 -5.48 25.88 17.19
C ASP A 279 -6.47 24.71 17.09
N GLY A 280 -6.27 23.69 17.94
CA GLY A 280 -7.10 22.48 17.97
C GLY A 280 -6.53 21.30 17.16
N VAL A 281 -5.46 21.49 16.38
CA VAL A 281 -4.79 20.37 15.69
C VAL A 281 -3.91 19.59 16.68
N PHE A 282 -4.21 18.30 16.86
CA PHE A 282 -3.41 17.40 17.71
C PHE A 282 -2.04 17.08 17.07
N GLY A 283 -2.01 16.86 15.76
CA GLY A 283 -0.81 16.54 14.99
C GLY A 283 -1.09 16.35 13.51
N SER A 284 -0.04 16.34 12.69
CA SER A 284 -0.10 16.18 11.23
C SER A 284 1.19 15.55 10.71
N ARG A 285 1.10 14.76 9.63
CA ARG A 285 2.25 14.11 8.99
C ARG A 285 2.09 13.93 7.49
#